data_AF-A0A959S7T5-F1
#
_entry.id   AF-A0A959S7T5-F1
#
_cell.length_a   1.000
_cell.length_b   1.000
_cell.length_c   1.000
_cell.angle_alpha   90.00
_cell.angle_beta   90.00
_cell.angle_gamma   90.00
#
_symmetry.space_group_name_H-M   'P 1'
#
loop_
_entity.id
_entity.type
_entity.pdbx_description
1 polymer ?
#
loop_
_entity_poly.entity_id
_entity_poly.type
_entity_poly.pdbx_seq_one_letter_code
_entity_poly.pdbx_strand_id
1 'polypeptide(L)'
;MIRILSLLLFACALLCCTPAPDPVVVPSAFRWRNSRHLDHAETVALRRHGLQRVYHKLLDIDWNEAHGAHPISVVPVPYEWRNYTRDRGAWTDSIEFVPSIYITNTTFTRISEKETDALAGKLLRKLRMELPATVHGVLLDCDWTPSTRDRFFRLVRTMNDSLDVPITATVRLHQFAHPGNSGVPPADRGMLMPYNVGRLKEFDGPNSIFDRSTAEPYFRNSGTYPLPLDIALPAFSWGVHFRQGAYMGILQEADVDRALENGMLTGPRYGSMQVTREDNEQLPHLHLGDVVRVERVTAEAIGNVVELVGSAVNADTVAIAFFELGTHTFQQLDTSAVQQAFRDIGPIRRGPALRNTTAEHEYEEVPVNVPEIQQHHIPR
;
A
#
# COMPACT_ATOMS: atom_id res chain seq x y z
N MET A 1 -22.23 -17.96 54.97
CA MET A 1 -21.80 -18.58 53.70
C MET A 1 -22.01 -17.68 52.49
N ILE A 2 -23.21 -17.12 52.25
CA ILE A 2 -23.50 -16.29 51.05
C ILE A 2 -22.57 -15.07 50.91
N ARG A 3 -22.29 -14.33 52.00
CA ARG A 3 -21.37 -13.17 51.96
C ARG A 3 -19.91 -13.53 51.64
N ILE A 4 -19.45 -14.71 52.06
CA ILE A 4 -18.08 -15.18 51.77
C ILE A 4 -17.98 -15.62 50.30
N LEU A 5 -19.04 -16.25 49.77
CA LEU A 5 -19.13 -16.63 48.36
C LEU A 5 -19.17 -15.39 47.44
N SER A 6 -19.87 -14.32 47.83
CA SER A 6 -19.90 -13.04 47.10
C SER A 6 -18.54 -12.32 47.09
N LEU A 7 -17.79 -12.37 48.21
CA LEU A 7 -16.44 -11.82 48.30
C LEU A 7 -15.42 -12.62 47.47
N LEU A 8 -15.56 -13.95 47.39
CA LEU A 8 -14.75 -14.81 46.53
C LEU A 8 -15.06 -14.63 45.04
N LEU A 9 -16.32 -14.42 44.66
CA LEU A 9 -16.73 -14.10 43.27
C LEU A 9 -16.22 -12.71 42.83
N PHE A 10 -16.22 -11.73 43.73
CA PHE A 10 -15.67 -10.39 43.45
C PHE A 10 -14.13 -10.41 43.35
N ALA A 11 -13.46 -11.21 44.18
CA ALA A 11 -12.01 -11.42 44.09
C ALA A 11 -11.58 -12.16 42.81
N CYS A 12 -12.35 -13.17 42.36
CA CYS A 12 -12.11 -13.83 41.07
C CYS A 12 -12.36 -12.90 39.87
N ALA A 13 -13.31 -11.96 39.96
CA ALA A 13 -13.54 -10.97 38.91
C ALA A 13 -12.38 -9.95 38.77
N LEU A 14 -11.69 -9.64 39.88
CA LEU A 14 -10.52 -8.74 39.88
C LEU A 14 -9.22 -9.43 39.44
N LEU A 15 -9.13 -10.77 39.53
CA LEU A 15 -7.99 -11.57 39.10
C LEU A 15 -8.05 -11.98 37.61
N CYS A 16 -9.16 -11.73 36.91
CA CYS A 16 -9.37 -12.16 35.52
C CYS A 16 -9.11 -11.05 34.48
N CYS A 17 -8.72 -9.84 34.91
CA CYS A 17 -8.39 -8.73 34.01
C CYS A 17 -6.87 -8.55 33.88
N THR A 18 -6.18 -9.56 33.33
CA THR A 18 -4.90 -9.26 32.67
C THR A 18 -5.21 -8.57 31.35
N PRO A 19 -4.68 -7.37 31.07
CA PRO A 19 -4.78 -6.77 29.75
C PRO A 19 -4.35 -7.79 28.70
N ALA A 20 -5.06 -7.87 27.58
CA ALA A 20 -4.58 -8.65 26.45
C ALA A 20 -3.16 -8.18 26.11
N PRO A 21 -2.21 -9.10 25.81
CA PRO A 21 -0.87 -8.70 25.45
C PRO A 21 -0.90 -7.84 24.18
N ASP A 22 0.02 -6.89 24.09
CA ASP A 22 0.17 -6.06 22.90
C ASP A 22 0.42 -6.93 21.66
N PRO A 23 -0.13 -6.55 20.50
CA PRO A 23 0.03 -7.30 19.26
C PRO A 23 1.49 -7.26 18.78
N VAL A 24 1.99 -8.38 18.27
CA VAL A 24 3.33 -8.42 17.66
C VAL A 24 3.29 -7.73 16.30
N VAL A 25 4.10 -6.69 16.13
CA VAL A 25 4.13 -5.87 14.91
C VAL A 25 5.06 -6.46 13.86
N VAL A 26 4.58 -6.59 12.63
CA VAL A 26 5.38 -6.89 11.43
C VAL A 26 5.64 -5.58 10.67
N PRO A 27 6.85 -5.00 10.77
CA PRO A 27 7.24 -3.82 10.00
C PRO A 27 7.07 -4.06 8.51
N SER A 28 6.23 -3.27 7.86
CA SER A 28 5.86 -3.51 6.46
C SER A 28 5.87 -2.22 5.65
N ALA A 29 5.87 -2.34 4.32
CA ALA A 29 5.56 -1.23 3.43
C ALA A 29 4.87 -1.70 2.15
N PHE A 30 4.10 -0.80 1.54
CA PHE A 30 3.61 -0.95 0.19
C PHE A 30 4.65 -0.47 -0.81
N ARG A 31 4.72 -1.16 -1.95
CA ARG A 31 5.44 -0.68 -3.13
C ARG A 31 4.46 -0.61 -4.29
N TRP A 32 3.93 0.57 -4.57
CA TRP A 32 2.81 0.78 -5.49
C TRP A 32 3.21 1.46 -6.80
N ARG A 33 4.35 1.02 -7.38
CA ARG A 33 4.97 1.65 -8.55
C ARG A 33 4.92 0.76 -9.78
N ASN A 34 4.83 1.39 -10.95
CA ASN A 34 4.92 0.73 -12.25
C ASN A 34 6.39 0.63 -12.72
N SER A 35 7.27 0.06 -11.89
CA SER A 35 8.70 -0.13 -12.21
C SER A 35 9.16 -1.57 -11.97
N ARG A 36 10.07 -2.05 -12.83
CA ARG A 36 10.49 -3.46 -12.85
C ARG A 36 11.39 -3.86 -11.69
N HIS A 37 12.25 -2.95 -11.25
CA HIS A 37 13.30 -3.21 -10.26
C HIS A 37 13.12 -2.30 -9.07
N LEU A 38 13.57 -2.76 -7.89
CA LEU A 38 13.77 -1.89 -6.75
C LEU A 38 14.86 -0.88 -7.10
N ASP A 39 14.62 0.39 -6.83
CA ASP A 39 15.69 1.38 -6.91
C ASP A 39 16.57 1.33 -5.64
N HIS A 40 17.70 2.03 -5.72
CA HIS A 40 18.66 2.08 -4.62
C HIS A 40 18.05 2.69 -3.35
N ALA A 41 17.23 3.73 -3.50
CA ALA A 41 16.63 4.44 -2.37
C ALA A 41 15.56 3.59 -1.66
N GLU A 42 14.76 2.83 -2.41
CA GLU A 42 13.81 1.83 -1.90
C GLU A 42 14.55 0.75 -1.09
N THR A 43 15.66 0.24 -1.63
CA THR A 43 16.49 -0.77 -0.97
C THR A 43 17.11 -0.27 0.33
N VAL A 44 17.64 0.96 0.31
CA VAL A 44 18.19 1.62 1.50
C VAL A 44 17.10 1.85 2.54
N ALA A 45 15.93 2.34 2.15
CA ALA A 45 14.81 2.60 3.06
C ALA A 45 14.29 1.31 3.72
N LEU A 46 14.14 0.22 2.95
CA LEU A 46 13.75 -1.10 3.47
C LEU A 46 14.70 -1.57 4.59
N ARG A 47 16.01 -1.53 4.33
CA ARG A 47 17.04 -1.96 5.29
C ARG A 47 17.11 -1.03 6.50
N ARG A 48 17.19 0.28 6.25
CA ARG A 48 17.32 1.32 7.27
C ARG A 48 16.17 1.29 8.26
N HIS A 49 14.94 1.09 7.77
CA HIS A 49 13.75 1.03 8.61
C HIS A 49 13.43 -0.37 9.14
N GLY A 50 14.25 -1.39 8.85
CA GLY A 50 14.07 -2.75 9.34
C GLY A 50 12.75 -3.39 8.88
N LEU A 51 12.33 -3.09 7.65
CA LEU A 51 11.09 -3.63 7.08
C LEU A 51 11.23 -5.15 6.84
N GLN A 52 10.20 -5.88 7.21
CA GLN A 52 10.15 -7.36 7.19
C GLN A 52 9.13 -7.91 6.19
N ARG A 53 8.26 -7.07 5.64
CA ARG A 53 7.27 -7.45 4.62
C ARG A 53 7.07 -6.34 3.59
N VAL A 54 6.92 -6.73 2.33
CA VAL A 54 6.57 -5.82 1.23
C VAL A 54 5.28 -6.28 0.56
N TYR A 55 4.31 -5.37 0.51
CA TYR A 55 3.11 -5.48 -0.32
C TYR A 55 3.43 -4.90 -1.69
N HIS A 56 3.77 -5.76 -2.65
CA HIS A 56 4.24 -5.36 -3.98
C HIS A 56 3.10 -5.36 -4.97
N LYS A 57 2.82 -4.19 -5.56
CA LYS A 57 1.87 -4.08 -6.68
C LYS A 57 2.32 -4.97 -7.83
N LEU A 58 1.48 -5.94 -8.19
CA LEU A 58 1.71 -6.89 -9.28
C LEU A 58 0.86 -6.57 -10.50
N LEU A 59 -0.42 -6.22 -10.28
CA LEU A 59 -1.41 -6.04 -11.34
C LEU A 59 -2.34 -4.86 -11.01
N ASP A 60 -2.67 -4.09 -12.03
CA ASP A 60 -3.88 -3.26 -12.05
C ASP A 60 -4.87 -3.88 -13.02
N ILE A 61 -6.08 -4.15 -12.56
CA ILE A 61 -7.19 -4.65 -13.36
C ILE A 61 -8.21 -3.55 -13.54
N ASP A 62 -8.60 -3.31 -14.79
CA ASP A 62 -9.71 -2.44 -15.13
C ASP A 62 -10.60 -3.08 -16.20
N TRP A 63 -11.78 -2.50 -16.39
CA TRP A 63 -12.71 -2.92 -17.43
C TRP A 63 -12.62 -2.00 -18.64
N ASN A 64 -12.52 -2.58 -19.84
CA ASN A 64 -12.77 -1.85 -21.08
C ASN A 64 -13.65 -2.65 -22.03
N GLU A 65 -14.17 -1.98 -23.05
CA GLU A 65 -15.11 -2.56 -24.02
C GLU A 65 -14.49 -3.71 -24.85
N ALA A 66 -13.19 -3.64 -25.14
CA ALA A 66 -12.52 -4.59 -26.02
C ALA A 66 -12.17 -5.93 -25.32
N HIS A 67 -11.89 -5.88 -24.02
CA HIS A 67 -11.28 -7.00 -23.28
C HIS A 67 -12.03 -7.38 -22.00
N GLY A 68 -13.08 -6.63 -21.63
CA GLY A 68 -13.74 -6.76 -20.35
C GLY A 68 -12.77 -6.47 -19.20
N ALA A 69 -12.89 -7.22 -18.10
CA ALA A 69 -11.92 -7.16 -17.01
C ALA A 69 -10.55 -7.71 -17.45
N HIS A 70 -9.55 -6.84 -17.53
CA HIS A 70 -8.22 -7.18 -18.02
C HIS A 70 -7.13 -6.36 -17.32
N PRO A 71 -5.86 -6.82 -17.34
CA PRO A 71 -4.76 -6.06 -16.77
C PRO A 71 -4.44 -4.81 -17.61
N ILE A 72 -4.43 -3.64 -16.96
CA ILE A 72 -3.94 -2.38 -17.53
C ILE A 72 -2.50 -2.08 -17.10
N SER A 73 -2.03 -2.72 -16.03
CA SER A 73 -0.63 -2.69 -15.59
C SER A 73 -0.20 -4.09 -15.13
N VAL A 74 1.03 -4.47 -15.47
CA VAL A 74 1.67 -5.70 -15.00
C VAL A 74 3.09 -5.34 -14.57
N VAL A 75 3.34 -5.45 -13.27
CA VAL A 75 4.64 -5.14 -12.65
C VAL A 75 5.33 -6.45 -12.30
N PRO A 76 6.55 -6.72 -12.79
CA PRO A 76 7.23 -7.97 -12.50
C PRO A 76 7.64 -8.04 -11.02
N VAL A 77 7.87 -9.26 -10.55
CA VAL A 77 8.47 -9.50 -9.22
C VAL A 77 9.94 -9.02 -9.27
N PRO A 78 10.40 -8.23 -8.28
CA PRO A 78 11.79 -7.79 -8.23
C PRO A 78 12.78 -8.96 -8.07
N TYR A 79 14.01 -8.76 -8.55
CA TYR A 79 15.05 -9.79 -8.58
C TYR A 79 15.43 -10.29 -7.18
N GLU A 80 15.25 -9.44 -6.17
CA GLU A 80 15.45 -9.71 -4.77
C GLU A 80 14.59 -10.88 -4.27
N TRP A 81 13.39 -11.10 -4.82
CA TRP A 81 12.54 -12.24 -4.49
C TRP A 81 12.52 -13.32 -5.56
N ARG A 82 12.85 -12.97 -6.81
CA ARG A 82 12.77 -13.88 -7.96
C ARG A 82 13.91 -13.62 -8.95
N ASN A 83 15.00 -14.37 -8.80
CA ASN A 83 16.17 -14.28 -9.66
C ASN A 83 15.99 -15.05 -10.99
N TYR A 84 17.07 -15.23 -11.77
CA TYR A 84 17.03 -15.93 -13.06
C TYR A 84 16.52 -17.38 -12.98
N THR A 85 16.64 -18.05 -11.82
CA THR A 85 16.07 -19.39 -11.57
C THR A 85 14.55 -19.36 -11.40
N ARG A 86 13.95 -18.18 -11.32
CA ARG A 86 12.50 -17.90 -11.18
C ARG A 86 11.82 -18.37 -9.90
N ASP A 87 12.54 -19.07 -9.02
CA ASP A 87 11.95 -19.64 -7.82
C ASP A 87 12.28 -18.83 -6.56
N ARG A 88 13.47 -18.21 -6.50
CA ARG A 88 13.99 -17.53 -5.30
C ARG A 88 14.89 -16.36 -5.66
N GLY A 89 15.15 -15.46 -4.71
CA GLY A 89 16.09 -14.35 -4.79
C GLY A 89 16.80 -14.13 -3.45
N ALA A 90 17.65 -13.11 -3.36
CA ALA A 90 18.47 -12.85 -2.17
C ALA A 90 17.66 -12.53 -0.90
N TRP A 91 16.39 -12.11 -1.04
CA TRP A 91 15.52 -11.70 0.06
C TRP A 91 14.37 -12.67 0.35
N THR A 92 14.27 -13.78 -0.39
CA THR A 92 13.16 -14.74 -0.25
C THR A 92 12.94 -15.19 1.20
N ASP A 93 14.01 -15.37 1.97
CA ASP A 93 13.93 -15.83 3.37
C ASP A 93 14.10 -14.71 4.40
N SER A 94 14.29 -13.46 3.97
CA SER A 94 14.57 -12.33 4.87
C SER A 94 13.50 -11.26 4.87
N ILE A 95 12.79 -11.07 3.76
CA ILE A 95 11.68 -10.12 3.65
C ILE A 95 10.48 -10.84 3.04
N GLU A 96 9.37 -10.83 3.75
CA GLU A 96 8.14 -11.44 3.27
C GLU A 96 7.60 -10.71 2.05
N PHE A 97 7.25 -11.47 1.01
CA PHE A 97 6.67 -10.94 -0.22
C PHE A 97 5.17 -11.20 -0.27
N VAL A 98 4.39 -10.14 -0.43
CA VAL A 98 2.93 -10.20 -0.63
C VAL A 98 2.59 -9.52 -1.96
N PRO A 99 2.38 -10.28 -3.06
CA PRO A 99 1.86 -9.70 -4.29
C PRO A 99 0.48 -9.08 -4.07
N SER A 100 0.28 -7.92 -4.67
CA SER A 100 -0.92 -7.11 -4.52
C SER A 100 -1.58 -6.87 -5.88
N ILE A 101 -2.90 -7.03 -5.94
CA ILE A 101 -3.70 -6.86 -7.14
C ILE A 101 -4.71 -5.74 -6.89
N TYR A 102 -4.58 -4.65 -7.63
CA TYR A 102 -5.59 -3.60 -7.66
C TYR A 102 -6.68 -3.96 -8.66
N ILE A 103 -7.93 -3.79 -8.28
CA ILE A 103 -9.08 -3.96 -9.16
C ILE A 103 -9.96 -2.74 -9.02
N THR A 104 -10.22 -2.04 -10.12
CA THR A 104 -11.13 -0.89 -10.09
C THR A 104 -12.53 -1.35 -9.67
N ASN A 105 -13.21 -0.57 -8.83
CA ASN A 105 -14.60 -0.87 -8.47
C ASN A 105 -15.51 -0.87 -9.71
N THR A 106 -15.20 -0.01 -10.69
CA THR A 106 -15.90 0.03 -11.98
C THR A 106 -15.92 -1.33 -12.67
N THR A 107 -14.85 -2.13 -12.55
CA THR A 107 -14.82 -3.50 -13.09
C THR A 107 -16.00 -4.32 -12.59
N PHE A 108 -16.27 -4.31 -11.29
CA PHE A 108 -17.39 -5.04 -10.71
C PHE A 108 -18.75 -4.43 -11.00
N THR A 109 -18.85 -3.18 -11.48
CA THR A 109 -20.12 -2.66 -11.99
C THR A 109 -20.47 -3.19 -13.38
N ARG A 110 -19.47 -3.71 -14.12
CA ARG A 110 -19.60 -4.07 -15.53
C ARG A 110 -19.59 -5.57 -15.82
N ILE A 111 -19.08 -6.39 -14.90
CA ILE A 111 -19.00 -7.84 -15.09
C ILE A 111 -20.13 -8.58 -14.37
N SER A 112 -20.57 -9.69 -14.97
CA SER A 112 -21.47 -10.68 -14.35
C SER A 112 -20.74 -11.53 -13.30
N GLU A 113 -21.50 -12.33 -12.54
CA GLU A 113 -20.93 -13.32 -11.64
C GLU A 113 -20.06 -14.34 -12.40
N LYS A 114 -20.52 -14.86 -13.54
CA LYS A 114 -19.75 -15.80 -14.37
C LYS A 114 -18.42 -15.19 -14.84
N GLU A 115 -18.43 -13.92 -15.23
CA GLU A 115 -17.20 -13.20 -15.61
C GLU A 115 -16.29 -12.92 -14.42
N THR A 116 -16.86 -12.76 -13.22
CA THR A 116 -16.11 -12.67 -11.96
C THR A 116 -15.36 -13.97 -11.68
N ASP A 117 -15.96 -15.14 -11.88
CA ASP A 117 -15.24 -16.43 -11.76
C ASP A 117 -14.12 -16.55 -12.80
N ALA A 118 -14.41 -16.14 -14.04
CA ALA A 118 -13.42 -16.15 -15.10
C ALA A 118 -12.24 -15.24 -14.77
N LEU A 119 -12.49 -14.07 -14.17
CA LEU A 119 -11.45 -13.17 -13.66
C LEU A 119 -10.63 -13.84 -12.55
N ALA A 120 -11.27 -14.41 -11.54
CA ALA A 120 -10.57 -15.12 -10.46
C ALA A 120 -9.66 -16.24 -11.01
N GLY A 121 -10.16 -17.05 -11.95
CA GLY A 121 -9.37 -18.10 -12.61
C GLY A 121 -8.19 -17.55 -13.43
N LYS A 122 -8.35 -16.40 -14.10
CA LYS A 122 -7.25 -15.71 -14.81
C LYS A 122 -6.19 -15.19 -13.83
N LEU A 123 -6.60 -14.58 -12.72
CA LEU A 123 -5.68 -14.06 -11.70
C LEU A 123 -4.90 -15.19 -11.03
N LEU A 124 -5.57 -16.28 -10.63
CA LEU A 124 -4.91 -17.46 -10.05
C LEU A 124 -3.87 -18.06 -11.01
N ARG A 125 -4.20 -18.17 -12.30
CA ARG A 125 -3.24 -18.62 -13.31
C ARG A 125 -2.05 -17.65 -13.42
N LYS A 126 -2.29 -16.34 -13.42
CA LYS A 126 -1.23 -15.32 -13.49
C LYS A 126 -0.31 -15.40 -12.26
N LEU A 127 -0.86 -15.53 -11.06
CA LEU A 127 -0.08 -15.69 -9.82
C LEU A 127 0.81 -16.94 -9.90
N ARG A 128 0.26 -18.10 -10.31
CA ARG A 128 1.04 -19.35 -10.46
C ARG A 128 2.18 -19.26 -11.48
N MET A 129 2.11 -18.36 -12.47
CA MET A 129 3.16 -18.16 -13.47
C MET A 129 4.23 -17.14 -13.02
N GLU A 130 3.83 -16.12 -12.26
CA GLU A 130 4.66 -14.95 -12.01
C GLU A 130 5.30 -14.89 -10.62
N LEU A 131 4.75 -15.61 -9.66
CA LEU A 131 5.25 -15.56 -8.29
C LEU A 131 6.48 -16.46 -8.11
N PRO A 132 7.39 -16.10 -7.18
CA PRO A 132 8.42 -17.00 -6.69
C PRO A 132 7.77 -18.18 -5.95
N ALA A 133 8.57 -19.21 -5.66
CA ALA A 133 8.10 -20.41 -4.96
C ALA A 133 7.56 -20.13 -3.56
N THR A 134 8.01 -19.04 -2.92
CA THR A 134 7.59 -18.64 -1.58
C THR A 134 7.02 -17.22 -1.61
N VAL A 135 5.75 -17.10 -1.24
CA VAL A 135 5.05 -15.84 -0.95
C VAL A 135 4.33 -15.97 0.38
N HIS A 136 4.02 -14.85 1.03
CA HIS A 136 3.53 -14.82 2.41
C HIS A 136 2.08 -14.36 2.53
N GLY A 137 1.39 -14.26 1.38
CA GLY A 137 0.00 -13.84 1.27
C GLY A 137 -0.28 -13.29 -0.12
N VAL A 138 -1.52 -12.91 -0.37
CA VAL A 138 -1.93 -12.13 -1.54
C VAL A 138 -2.85 -11.01 -1.07
N LEU A 139 -2.60 -9.79 -1.52
CA LEU A 139 -3.46 -8.64 -1.22
C LEU A 139 -4.36 -8.30 -2.40
N LEU A 140 -5.65 -8.10 -2.13
CA LEU A 140 -6.64 -7.64 -3.09
C LEU A 140 -7.08 -6.23 -2.68
N ASP A 141 -6.75 -5.24 -3.51
CA ASP A 141 -7.15 -3.85 -3.33
C ASP A 141 -8.35 -3.53 -4.22
N CYS A 142 -9.48 -3.22 -3.59
CA CYS A 142 -10.70 -2.78 -4.25
C CYS A 142 -11.51 -1.90 -3.30
N ASP A 143 -11.88 -0.71 -3.76
CA ASP A 143 -12.82 0.15 -3.05
C ASP A 143 -14.27 -0.27 -3.37
N TRP A 144 -14.67 -1.45 -2.89
CA TRP A 144 -16.01 -1.98 -3.18
C TRP A 144 -17.11 -1.14 -2.52
N THR A 145 -18.28 -1.13 -3.16
CA THR A 145 -19.50 -0.50 -2.67
C THR A 145 -20.55 -1.57 -2.36
N PRO A 146 -21.65 -1.25 -1.65
CA PRO A 146 -22.74 -2.22 -1.45
C PRO A 146 -23.26 -2.85 -2.75
N SER A 147 -23.24 -2.10 -3.86
CA SER A 147 -23.67 -2.58 -5.18
C SER A 147 -22.68 -3.54 -5.87
N THR A 148 -21.39 -3.48 -5.53
CA THR A 148 -20.33 -4.33 -6.11
C THR A 148 -19.82 -5.41 -5.17
N ARG A 149 -20.13 -5.29 -3.87
CA ARG A 149 -19.77 -6.17 -2.77
C ARG A 149 -19.84 -7.65 -3.15
N ASP A 150 -20.99 -8.11 -3.62
CA ASP A 150 -21.21 -9.55 -3.81
C ASP A 150 -20.28 -10.14 -4.88
N ARG A 151 -19.95 -9.37 -5.93
CA ARG A 151 -19.00 -9.81 -6.97
C ARG A 151 -17.56 -9.73 -6.48
N PHE A 152 -17.18 -8.66 -5.78
CA PHE A 152 -15.85 -8.60 -5.18
C PHE A 152 -15.65 -9.75 -4.17
N PHE A 153 -16.62 -10.01 -3.28
CA PHE A 153 -16.55 -11.06 -2.27
C PHE A 153 -16.52 -12.45 -2.89
N ARG A 154 -17.22 -12.64 -4.01
CA ARG A 154 -17.13 -13.88 -4.80
C ARG A 154 -15.72 -14.11 -5.33
N LEU A 155 -15.07 -13.07 -5.88
CA LEU A 155 -13.67 -13.16 -6.31
C LEU A 155 -12.73 -13.46 -5.14
N VAL A 156 -12.88 -12.73 -4.02
CA VAL A 156 -12.08 -12.95 -2.80
C VAL A 156 -12.19 -14.39 -2.32
N ARG A 157 -13.42 -14.92 -2.20
CA ARG A 157 -13.66 -16.30 -1.76
C ARG A 157 -13.01 -17.31 -2.69
N THR A 158 -13.24 -17.20 -3.99
CA THR A 158 -12.65 -18.12 -4.98
C THR A 158 -11.13 -18.13 -4.92
N MET A 159 -10.52 -16.96 -4.70
CA MET A 159 -9.06 -16.86 -4.54
C MET A 159 -8.59 -17.44 -3.21
N ASN A 160 -9.29 -17.17 -2.12
CA ASN A 160 -8.94 -17.68 -0.79
C ASN A 160 -9.01 -19.21 -0.73
N ASP A 161 -10.08 -19.79 -1.28
CA ASP A 161 -10.26 -21.25 -1.33
C ASP A 161 -9.22 -21.96 -2.24
N SER A 162 -8.51 -21.22 -3.08
CA SER A 162 -7.56 -21.76 -4.09
C SER A 162 -6.09 -21.58 -3.75
N LEU A 163 -5.76 -20.89 -2.65
CA LEU A 163 -4.41 -20.50 -2.28
C LEU A 163 -4.08 -20.97 -0.86
N ASP A 164 -2.90 -21.55 -0.66
CA ASP A 164 -2.42 -22.00 0.66
C ASP A 164 -1.77 -20.88 1.49
N VAL A 165 -2.00 -19.62 1.10
CA VAL A 165 -1.45 -18.41 1.72
C VAL A 165 -2.57 -17.42 2.02
N PRO A 166 -2.46 -16.60 3.07
CA PRO A 166 -3.58 -15.76 3.49
C PRO A 166 -3.94 -14.71 2.44
N ILE A 167 -5.23 -14.50 2.24
CA ILE A 167 -5.78 -13.38 1.48
C ILE A 167 -6.03 -12.20 2.41
N THR A 168 -5.50 -11.04 2.01
CA THR A 168 -5.78 -9.76 2.66
C THR A 168 -6.62 -8.90 1.72
N ALA A 169 -7.77 -8.40 2.21
CA ALA A 169 -8.57 -7.42 1.47
C ALA A 169 -8.39 -6.03 2.08
N THR A 170 -8.20 -5.01 1.25
CA THR A 170 -8.11 -3.63 1.72
C THR A 170 -9.43 -3.13 2.29
N VAL A 171 -9.44 -2.42 3.42
CA VAL A 171 -10.66 -1.88 4.05
C VAL A 171 -10.53 -0.37 4.18
N ARG A 172 -11.44 0.38 3.55
CA ARG A 172 -11.55 1.84 3.69
C ARG A 172 -12.29 2.20 4.98
N LEU A 173 -12.08 3.42 5.50
CA LEU A 173 -12.71 3.88 6.76
C LEU A 173 -14.24 3.73 6.78
N HIS A 174 -14.92 4.01 5.67
CA HIS A 174 -16.38 3.88 5.61
C HIS A 174 -16.84 2.41 5.62
N GLN A 175 -16.04 1.48 5.08
CA GLN A 175 -16.30 0.04 5.16
C GLN A 175 -16.04 -0.48 6.58
N PHE A 176 -14.97 0.02 7.22
CA PHE A 176 -14.65 -0.26 8.61
C PHE A 176 -15.73 0.22 9.58
N ALA A 177 -16.22 1.44 9.41
CA ALA A 177 -17.24 2.03 10.30
C ALA A 177 -18.62 1.38 10.13
N HIS A 178 -18.93 0.85 8.95
CA HIS A 178 -20.25 0.31 8.60
C HIS A 178 -20.19 -1.09 7.95
N PRO A 179 -19.65 -2.11 8.65
CA PRO A 179 -19.53 -3.47 8.09
C PRO A 179 -20.88 -4.12 7.82
N GLY A 180 -21.94 -3.75 8.53
CA GLY A 180 -23.30 -4.25 8.26
C GLY A 180 -23.86 -3.80 6.91
N ASN A 181 -23.43 -2.64 6.41
CA ASN A 181 -23.85 -2.11 5.10
C ASN A 181 -22.88 -2.56 3.99
N SER A 182 -21.59 -2.27 4.19
CA SER A 182 -20.53 -2.58 3.21
C SER A 182 -20.22 -4.07 3.10
N GLY A 183 -20.58 -4.87 4.11
CA GLY A 183 -20.18 -6.25 4.25
C GLY A 183 -18.74 -6.41 4.72
N VAL A 184 -18.40 -7.65 5.10
CA VAL A 184 -17.05 -8.05 5.47
C VAL A 184 -16.55 -9.05 4.41
N PRO A 185 -15.41 -8.77 3.74
CA PRO A 185 -14.92 -9.67 2.69
C PRO A 185 -14.57 -11.04 3.26
N PRO A 186 -14.80 -12.14 2.52
CA PRO A 186 -14.44 -13.50 2.95
C PRO A 186 -12.92 -13.76 2.78
N ALA A 187 -12.11 -12.87 3.36
CA ALA A 187 -10.65 -12.91 3.40
C ALA A 187 -10.17 -13.35 4.80
N ASP A 188 -8.89 -13.69 4.94
CA ASP A 188 -8.33 -14.04 6.25
C ASP A 188 -7.99 -12.81 7.08
N ARG A 189 -7.66 -11.70 6.41
CA ARG A 189 -7.29 -10.42 7.03
C ARG A 189 -7.86 -9.22 6.27
N GLY A 190 -8.05 -8.12 6.99
CA GLY A 190 -8.32 -6.81 6.41
C GLY A 190 -7.08 -5.90 6.50
N MET A 191 -6.83 -5.05 5.50
CA MET A 191 -5.85 -3.98 5.57
C MET A 191 -6.56 -2.63 5.69
N LEU A 192 -6.67 -2.10 6.91
CA LEU A 192 -7.32 -0.82 7.16
C LEU A 192 -6.47 0.34 6.61
N MET A 193 -7.08 1.19 5.79
CA MET A 193 -6.44 2.39 5.21
C MET A 193 -7.05 3.67 5.78
N PRO A 194 -6.55 4.19 6.92
CA PRO A 194 -7.03 5.37 7.63
C PRO A 194 -6.57 6.71 7.00
N TYR A 195 -6.53 6.79 5.68
CA TYR A 195 -6.06 7.98 4.94
C TYR A 195 -6.89 8.24 3.68
N ASN A 196 -6.60 9.36 3.01
CA ASN A 196 -7.42 9.96 1.96
C ASN A 196 -8.81 10.34 2.46
N VAL A 197 -8.85 10.98 3.63
CA VAL A 197 -10.10 11.31 4.34
C VAL A 197 -10.68 12.66 3.97
N GLY A 198 -9.86 13.57 3.42
CA GLY A 198 -10.28 14.95 3.19
C GLY A 198 -10.91 15.20 1.83
N ARG A 199 -11.35 16.43 1.64
CA ARG A 199 -12.13 16.87 0.47
C ARG A 199 -11.23 17.59 -0.52
N LEU A 200 -10.70 16.84 -1.49
CA LEU A 200 -9.80 17.34 -2.54
C LEU A 200 -10.32 18.54 -3.32
N LYS A 201 -11.66 18.70 -3.43
CA LYS A 201 -12.28 19.79 -4.19
C LYS A 201 -12.33 21.13 -3.43
N GLU A 202 -12.13 21.12 -2.12
CA GLU A 202 -12.12 22.35 -1.32
C GLU A 202 -10.76 23.05 -1.50
N PHE A 203 -10.75 24.32 -1.94
CA PHE A 203 -9.53 25.07 -2.24
C PHE A 203 -8.67 25.37 -1.00
N ASP A 204 -9.31 25.71 0.13
CA ASP A 204 -8.66 26.01 1.43
C ASP A 204 -8.98 24.95 2.50
N GLY A 205 -9.09 23.69 2.08
CA GLY A 205 -9.37 22.57 2.97
C GLY A 205 -8.15 22.14 3.81
N PRO A 206 -8.38 21.37 4.90
CA PRO A 206 -7.29 20.71 5.62
C PRO A 206 -6.59 19.67 4.72
N ASN A 207 -5.47 19.15 5.19
CA ASN A 207 -4.73 18.10 4.49
C ASN A 207 -5.65 16.92 4.16
N SER A 208 -5.78 16.62 2.87
CA SER A 208 -6.73 15.62 2.41
C SER A 208 -6.21 14.19 2.50
N ILE A 209 -4.89 14.01 2.68
CA ILE A 209 -4.29 12.71 3.00
C ILE A 209 -4.73 12.28 4.39
N PHE A 210 -4.57 13.14 5.39
CA PHE A 210 -5.01 12.84 6.75
C PHE A 210 -5.37 14.11 7.52
N ASP A 211 -6.55 14.08 8.13
CA ASP A 211 -7.01 15.04 9.12
C ASP A 211 -7.71 14.27 10.26
N ARG A 212 -7.24 14.46 11.50
CA ARG A 212 -7.75 13.70 12.64
C ARG A 212 -9.23 13.97 12.90
N SER A 213 -9.69 15.21 12.74
CA SER A 213 -11.08 15.59 12.99
C SER A 213 -12.06 14.89 12.01
N THR A 214 -11.58 14.63 10.79
CA THR A 214 -12.32 13.92 9.75
C THR A 214 -12.25 12.40 9.91
N ALA A 215 -11.12 11.87 10.39
CA ALA A 215 -10.91 10.43 10.56
C ALA A 215 -11.55 9.87 11.84
N GLU A 216 -11.48 10.59 12.96
CA GLU A 216 -11.94 10.13 14.27
C GLU A 216 -13.41 9.65 14.32
N PRO A 217 -14.39 10.30 13.64
CA PRO A 217 -15.77 9.83 13.63
C PRO A 217 -15.96 8.39 13.15
N TYR A 218 -15.08 7.88 12.28
CA TYR A 218 -15.16 6.50 11.79
C TYR A 218 -14.83 5.45 12.86
N PHE A 219 -14.19 5.84 13.97
CA PHE A 219 -13.76 4.96 15.06
C PHE A 219 -14.68 5.02 16.29
N ARG A 220 -15.54 6.04 16.43
CA ARG A 220 -16.33 6.28 17.65
C ARG A 220 -17.40 5.22 17.95
N ASN A 221 -17.86 4.49 16.93
CA ASN A 221 -18.91 3.47 17.08
C ASN A 221 -18.54 2.15 16.36
N SER A 222 -17.27 1.97 16.00
CA SER A 222 -16.80 0.69 15.47
C SER A 222 -16.59 -0.26 16.63
N GLY A 223 -17.48 -1.24 16.80
CA GLY A 223 -17.13 -2.42 17.59
C GLY A 223 -15.92 -3.15 16.99
N THR A 224 -15.50 -4.25 17.61
CA THR A 224 -14.43 -5.08 17.04
C THR A 224 -14.78 -5.49 15.62
N TYR A 225 -13.93 -5.13 14.66
CA TYR A 225 -14.14 -5.49 13.26
C TYR A 225 -14.08 -7.03 13.12
N PRO A 226 -14.93 -7.67 12.29
CA PRO A 226 -14.99 -9.14 12.27
C PRO A 226 -13.75 -9.85 11.70
N LEU A 227 -12.89 -9.13 10.96
CA LEU A 227 -11.61 -9.65 10.48
C LEU A 227 -10.44 -9.13 11.31
N PRO A 228 -9.39 -9.94 11.53
CA PRO A 228 -8.07 -9.45 11.93
C PRO A 228 -7.60 -8.31 11.02
N LEU A 229 -7.30 -7.15 11.60
CA LEU A 229 -6.86 -5.97 10.84
C LEU A 229 -5.35 -5.77 10.90
N ASP A 230 -4.75 -5.63 9.72
CA ASP A 230 -3.48 -4.96 9.46
C ASP A 230 -3.74 -3.47 9.17
N ILE A 231 -2.74 -2.61 9.35
CA ILE A 231 -2.89 -1.16 9.20
C ILE A 231 -1.94 -0.62 8.13
N ALA A 232 -2.46 0.18 7.21
CA ALA A 232 -1.67 0.94 6.26
C ALA A 232 -1.48 2.39 6.77
N LEU A 233 -0.26 2.78 7.12
CA LEU A 233 0.05 4.15 7.54
C LEU A 233 0.40 5.01 6.32
N PRO A 234 -0.13 6.24 6.19
CA PRO A 234 0.21 7.09 5.07
C PRO A 234 1.61 7.71 5.27
N ALA A 235 2.45 7.65 4.25
CA ALA A 235 3.77 8.27 4.19
C ALA A 235 4.08 8.73 2.76
N PHE A 236 3.22 9.60 2.24
CA PHE A 236 3.37 10.18 0.92
C PHE A 236 2.99 11.66 0.95
N SER A 237 3.24 12.32 -0.18
CA SER A 237 2.75 13.66 -0.47
C SER A 237 2.10 13.69 -1.85
N TRP A 238 1.32 14.73 -2.11
CA TRP A 238 0.77 15.01 -3.44
C TRP A 238 0.49 16.50 -3.62
N GLY A 239 0.22 16.93 -4.85
CA GLY A 239 -0.25 18.27 -5.15
C GLY A 239 -1.71 18.26 -5.52
N VAL A 240 -2.56 18.99 -4.81
CA VAL A 240 -3.95 19.23 -5.22
C VAL A 240 -3.95 20.41 -6.18
N HIS A 241 -4.24 20.15 -7.46
CA HIS A 241 -4.14 21.13 -8.53
C HIS A 241 -5.46 21.87 -8.74
N PHE A 242 -5.39 23.20 -8.75
CA PHE A 242 -6.50 24.10 -8.98
C PHE A 242 -6.22 25.09 -10.10
N ARG A 243 -7.25 25.40 -10.88
CA ARG A 243 -7.27 26.45 -11.89
C ARG A 243 -8.45 27.36 -11.65
N GLN A 244 -8.20 28.66 -11.42
CA GLN A 244 -9.25 29.64 -11.11
C GLN A 244 -10.16 29.17 -9.95
N GLY A 245 -9.59 28.48 -8.95
CA GLY A 245 -10.31 27.91 -7.81
C GLY A 245 -11.03 26.59 -8.08
N ALA A 246 -11.09 26.11 -9.33
CA ALA A 246 -11.67 24.82 -9.68
C ALA A 246 -10.64 23.69 -9.56
N TYR A 247 -11.04 22.57 -8.96
CA TYR A 247 -10.20 21.37 -8.85
C TYR A 247 -9.97 20.72 -10.23
N MET A 248 -8.70 20.50 -10.55
CA MET A 248 -8.27 19.91 -11.82
C MET A 248 -7.80 18.46 -11.66
N GLY A 249 -7.22 18.12 -10.51
CA GLY A 249 -6.68 16.78 -10.28
C GLY A 249 -5.67 16.72 -9.15
N ILE A 250 -5.03 15.56 -9.03
CA ILE A 250 -3.89 15.32 -8.14
C ILE A 250 -2.63 15.17 -8.99
N LEU A 251 -1.56 15.82 -8.55
CA LEU A 251 -0.19 15.59 -8.97
C LEU A 251 0.44 14.57 -8.04
N GLN A 252 1.06 13.53 -8.60
CA GLN A 252 1.86 12.61 -7.79
C GLN A 252 3.08 13.36 -7.21
N GLU A 253 3.63 12.86 -6.10
CA GLU A 253 4.82 13.46 -5.47
C GLU A 253 5.95 13.75 -6.46
N ALA A 254 6.25 12.78 -7.35
CA ALA A 254 7.30 12.94 -8.35
C ALA A 254 7.02 14.08 -9.34
N ASP A 255 5.75 14.38 -9.64
CA ASP A 255 5.39 15.50 -10.51
C ASP A 255 5.48 16.84 -9.76
N VAL A 256 5.16 16.85 -8.46
CA VAL A 256 5.38 18.03 -7.59
C VAL A 256 6.87 18.33 -7.46
N ASP A 257 7.69 17.32 -7.16
CA ASP A 257 9.15 17.49 -7.03
C ASP A 257 9.77 17.96 -8.34
N ARG A 258 9.36 17.39 -9.49
CA ARG A 258 9.78 17.87 -10.82
C ARG A 258 9.38 19.31 -11.10
N ALA A 259 8.15 19.70 -10.73
CA ALA A 259 7.68 21.09 -10.89
C ALA A 259 8.51 22.07 -10.03
N LEU A 260 8.91 21.65 -8.83
CA LEU A 260 9.82 22.43 -7.96
C LEU A 260 11.21 22.55 -8.56
N GLU A 261 11.80 21.43 -9.02
CA GLU A 261 13.14 21.37 -9.64
C GLU A 261 13.23 22.25 -10.89
N ASN A 262 12.19 22.28 -11.72
CA ASN A 262 12.13 23.11 -12.93
C ASN A 262 11.77 24.59 -12.63
N GLY A 263 11.57 24.95 -11.36
CA GLY A 263 11.21 26.30 -10.93
C GLY A 263 9.81 26.73 -11.39
N MET A 264 8.89 25.79 -11.60
CA MET A 264 7.51 26.07 -11.99
C MET A 264 6.68 26.62 -10.83
N LEU A 265 6.94 26.14 -9.61
CA LEU A 265 6.18 26.47 -8.41
C LEU A 265 6.89 27.49 -7.53
N THR A 266 6.19 28.56 -7.16
CA THR A 266 6.66 29.59 -6.21
C THR A 266 5.75 29.63 -4.99
N GLY A 267 6.33 29.60 -3.79
CA GLY A 267 5.60 29.64 -2.52
C GLY A 267 6.24 28.78 -1.43
N PRO A 268 5.58 28.60 -0.28
CA PRO A 268 6.01 27.63 0.72
C PRO A 268 5.90 26.21 0.14
N ARG A 269 6.95 25.38 0.27
CA ARG A 269 6.99 24.01 -0.28
C ARG A 269 5.78 23.15 0.12
N TYR A 270 5.24 23.40 1.31
CA TYR A 270 4.03 22.76 1.81
C TYR A 270 2.95 23.83 1.98
N GLY A 271 1.75 23.57 1.47
CA GLY A 271 0.68 24.56 1.34
C GLY A 271 0.46 24.99 -0.12
N SER A 272 -0.20 26.12 -0.32
CA SER A 272 -0.57 26.60 -1.66
C SER A 272 0.60 27.30 -2.36
N MET A 273 1.05 26.71 -3.47
CA MET A 273 2.09 27.25 -4.36
C MET A 273 1.47 27.74 -5.67
N GLN A 274 2.01 28.82 -6.24
CA GLN A 274 1.57 29.33 -7.54
C GLN A 274 2.43 28.77 -8.66
N VAL A 275 1.80 28.40 -9.77
CA VAL A 275 2.49 28.11 -11.02
C VAL A 275 2.90 29.43 -11.67
N THR A 276 4.20 29.69 -11.66
CA THR A 276 4.82 30.94 -12.16
C THR A 276 5.64 30.76 -13.42
N ARG A 277 5.85 29.50 -13.84
CA ARG A 277 6.52 29.13 -15.09
C ARG A 277 5.88 27.84 -15.63
N GLU A 278 5.80 27.76 -16.95
CA GLU A 278 5.28 26.59 -17.65
C GLU A 278 6.41 25.71 -18.21
N ASP A 279 6.16 24.41 -18.21
CA ASP A 279 6.95 23.38 -18.88
C ASP A 279 5.97 22.44 -19.58
N ASN A 280 5.56 22.83 -20.78
CA ASN A 280 4.55 22.12 -21.55
C ASN A 280 5.03 20.77 -22.10
N GLU A 281 6.34 20.47 -21.99
CA GLU A 281 6.88 19.18 -22.38
C GLU A 281 6.76 18.16 -21.25
N GLN A 282 7.13 18.55 -20.03
CA GLN A 282 7.14 17.62 -18.90
C GLN A 282 5.84 17.60 -18.10
N LEU A 283 5.21 18.76 -17.90
CA LEU A 283 4.00 18.91 -17.09
C LEU A 283 2.95 19.77 -17.84
N PRO A 284 2.43 19.29 -18.99
CA PRO A 284 1.54 20.06 -19.87
C PRO A 284 0.20 20.47 -19.25
N HIS A 285 -0.15 19.93 -18.09
CA HIS A 285 -1.41 20.24 -17.41
C HIS A 285 -1.28 21.48 -16.49
N LEU A 286 -0.07 21.92 -16.13
CA LEU A 286 0.15 23.10 -15.30
C LEU A 286 0.28 24.35 -16.16
N HIS A 287 -0.52 25.38 -15.86
CA HIS A 287 -0.49 26.66 -16.58
C HIS A 287 -0.27 27.83 -15.62
N LEU A 288 0.21 28.96 -16.17
CA LEU A 288 0.43 30.18 -15.40
C LEU A 288 -0.84 30.60 -14.65
N GLY A 289 -0.67 30.88 -13.35
CA GLY A 289 -1.77 31.28 -12.46
C GLY A 289 -2.55 30.12 -11.84
N ASP A 290 -2.25 28.87 -12.20
CA ASP A 290 -2.71 27.71 -11.44
C ASP A 290 -2.12 27.70 -10.03
N VAL A 291 -2.80 26.99 -9.14
CA VAL A 291 -2.36 26.76 -7.75
C VAL A 291 -2.19 25.27 -7.52
N VAL A 292 -1.07 24.88 -6.93
CA VAL A 292 -0.81 23.53 -6.45
C VAL A 292 -0.73 23.58 -4.93
N ARG A 293 -1.73 23.00 -4.24
CA ARG A 293 -1.68 22.83 -2.80
C ARG A 293 -0.92 21.54 -2.47
N VAL A 294 0.33 21.68 -2.06
CA VAL A 294 1.20 20.55 -1.72
C VAL A 294 0.88 20.07 -0.32
N GLU A 295 0.35 18.86 -0.22
CA GLU A 295 -0.01 18.20 1.03
C GLU A 295 0.92 17.02 1.28
N ARG A 296 1.38 16.86 2.51
CA ARG A 296 2.25 15.75 2.92
C ARG A 296 1.85 15.19 4.26
N VAL A 297 2.22 13.94 4.53
CA VAL A 297 2.14 13.40 5.89
C VAL A 297 3.42 13.71 6.65
N THR A 298 3.27 14.25 7.86
CA THR A 298 4.38 14.51 8.79
C THR A 298 4.52 13.36 9.81
N ALA A 299 5.65 13.30 10.51
CA ALA A 299 5.82 12.36 11.62
C ALA A 299 4.74 12.53 12.71
N GLU A 300 4.34 13.77 12.98
CA GLU A 300 3.22 14.08 13.89
C GLU A 300 1.89 13.52 13.37
N ALA A 301 1.60 13.67 12.08
CA ALA A 301 0.41 13.09 11.47
C ALA A 301 0.42 11.56 11.54
N ILE A 302 1.58 10.91 11.32
CA ILE A 302 1.73 9.46 11.50
C ILE A 302 1.41 9.06 12.94
N GLY A 303 1.94 9.78 13.94
CA GLY A 303 1.63 9.54 15.35
C GLY A 303 0.13 9.64 15.66
N ASN A 304 -0.55 10.64 15.09
CA ASN A 304 -2.00 10.78 15.22
C ASN A 304 -2.78 9.61 14.57
N VAL A 305 -2.32 9.10 13.43
CA VAL A 305 -2.92 7.92 12.78
C VAL A 305 -2.73 6.69 13.68
N VAL A 306 -1.53 6.49 14.21
CA VAL A 306 -1.18 5.36 15.09
C VAL A 306 -2.02 5.35 16.36
N GLU A 307 -2.16 6.51 17.02
CA GLU A 307 -3.02 6.64 18.20
C GLU A 307 -4.49 6.29 17.87
N LEU A 308 -4.99 6.76 16.72
CA LEU A 308 -6.36 6.52 16.31
C LEU A 308 -6.63 5.04 15.98
N VAL A 309 -5.73 4.39 15.23
CA VAL A 309 -5.91 3.01 14.78
C VAL A 309 -5.61 1.96 15.86
N GLY A 310 -4.95 2.32 16.96
CA GLY A 310 -4.70 1.38 18.06
C GLY A 310 -5.99 0.71 18.57
N SER A 311 -7.12 1.43 18.54
CA SER A 311 -8.44 0.88 18.90
C SER A 311 -9.02 -0.12 17.88
N ALA A 312 -8.51 -0.14 16.66
CA ALA A 312 -8.95 -1.03 15.59
C ALA A 312 -8.15 -2.35 15.54
N VAL A 313 -6.99 -2.43 16.21
CA VAL A 313 -6.18 -3.64 16.21
C VAL A 313 -6.84 -4.72 17.06
N ASN A 314 -7.04 -5.90 16.48
CA ASN A 314 -7.85 -6.98 17.04
C ASN A 314 -7.23 -8.38 16.81
N ALA A 315 -5.90 -8.45 16.69
CA ALA A 315 -5.17 -9.68 16.41
C ALA A 315 -3.82 -9.72 17.13
N ASP A 316 -3.36 -10.90 17.51
CA ASP A 316 -2.08 -11.10 18.23
C ASP A 316 -0.85 -10.76 17.38
N THR A 317 -1.00 -10.68 16.06
CA THR A 317 0.04 -10.24 15.12
C THR A 317 -0.58 -9.31 14.10
N VAL A 318 0.08 -8.17 13.87
CA VAL A 318 -0.40 -7.08 13.02
C VAL A 318 0.72 -6.60 12.09
N ALA A 319 0.43 -6.50 10.80
CA ALA A 319 1.30 -5.79 9.88
C ALA A 319 0.99 -4.30 9.93
N ILE A 320 2.03 -3.49 10.12
CA ILE A 320 1.95 -2.03 10.04
C ILE A 320 2.73 -1.63 8.79
N ALA A 321 2.00 -1.24 7.75
CA ALA A 321 2.53 -1.03 6.41
C ALA A 321 2.56 0.45 6.02
N PHE A 322 3.74 1.02 5.80
CA PHE A 322 3.83 2.37 5.26
C PHE A 322 3.45 2.41 3.77
N PHE A 323 2.52 3.28 3.39
CA PHE A 323 2.14 3.57 2.01
C PHE A 323 2.74 4.92 1.60
N GLU A 324 3.79 5.00 0.78
CA GLU A 324 4.48 3.91 0.09
C GLU A 324 6.01 4.02 0.15
N LEU A 325 6.70 2.90 -0.09
CA LEU A 325 8.14 2.74 0.01
C LEU A 325 8.94 3.65 -0.94
N GLY A 326 8.39 3.91 -2.13
CA GLY A 326 9.09 4.67 -3.17
C GLY A 326 8.85 6.17 -3.13
N THR A 327 8.12 6.68 -2.14
CA THR A 327 7.95 8.12 -1.96
C THR A 327 9.18 8.71 -1.31
N HIS A 328 9.56 9.89 -1.78
CA HIS A 328 10.55 10.71 -1.12
C HIS A 328 10.09 11.06 0.31
N THR A 329 8.78 11.26 0.53
CA THR A 329 8.21 11.45 1.88
C THR A 329 8.59 10.31 2.83
N PHE A 330 8.39 9.04 2.45
CA PHE A 330 8.76 7.91 3.31
C PHE A 330 10.28 7.78 3.45
N GLN A 331 11.01 7.91 2.35
CA GLN A 331 12.46 7.76 2.31
C GLN A 331 13.21 8.85 3.09
N GLN A 332 12.57 9.97 3.43
CA GLN A 332 13.15 11.00 4.28
C GLN A 332 12.73 10.92 5.76
N LEU A 333 11.82 10.02 6.13
CA LEU A 333 11.42 9.88 7.54
C LEU A 333 12.60 9.43 8.39
N ASP A 334 12.71 10.03 9.57
CA ASP A 334 13.68 9.60 10.58
C ASP A 334 13.41 8.16 10.99
N THR A 335 14.48 7.37 11.07
CA THR A 335 14.36 5.96 11.44
C THR A 335 13.79 5.78 12.84
N SER A 336 14.10 6.69 13.76
CA SER A 336 13.51 6.71 15.10
C SER A 336 12.00 6.91 15.06
N ALA A 337 11.48 7.81 14.22
CA ALA A 337 10.05 8.06 14.08
C ALA A 337 9.31 6.86 13.48
N VAL A 338 9.86 6.25 12.42
CA VAL A 338 9.31 5.02 11.81
C VAL A 338 9.27 3.88 12.82
N GLN A 339 10.35 3.70 13.58
CA GLN A 339 10.45 2.66 14.60
C GLN A 339 9.53 2.93 15.81
N GLN A 340 9.29 4.20 16.13
CA GLN A 340 8.35 4.58 17.18
C GLN A 340 6.92 4.26 16.76
N ALA A 341 6.53 4.59 15.52
CA ALA A 341 5.20 4.26 14.99
C ALA A 341 4.89 2.75 15.06
N PHE A 342 5.89 1.88 14.89
CA PHE A 342 5.73 0.45 15.13
C PHE A 342 5.57 0.12 16.62
N ARG A 343 6.45 0.64 17.48
CA ARG A 343 6.45 0.34 18.92
C ARG A 343 5.22 0.87 19.66
N ASP A 344 4.62 1.94 19.17
CA ASP A 344 3.38 2.50 19.73
C ASP A 344 2.18 1.58 19.52
N ILE A 345 2.23 0.67 18.53
CA ILE A 345 1.22 -0.38 18.35
C ILE A 345 1.57 -1.64 19.15
N GLY A 346 2.84 -2.02 19.20
CA GLY A 346 3.28 -3.19 19.97
C GLY A 346 4.72 -3.62 19.69
N PRO A 347 5.19 -4.71 20.34
CA PRO A 347 6.56 -5.18 20.18
C PRO A 347 6.84 -5.62 18.73
N ILE A 348 7.97 -5.17 18.18
CA ILE A 348 8.39 -5.54 16.83
C ILE A 348 8.77 -7.03 16.79
N ARG A 349 8.22 -7.74 15.81
CA ARG A 349 8.54 -9.13 15.52
C ARG A 349 10.05 -9.31 15.36
N ARG A 350 10.60 -10.34 15.99
CA ARG A 350 11.98 -10.75 15.77
C ARG A 350 12.08 -11.36 14.37
N GLY A 351 12.76 -10.66 13.46
CA GLY A 351 13.02 -11.13 12.09
C GLY A 351 14.49 -11.47 11.88
N PRO A 352 14.83 -12.14 10.76
CA PRO A 352 16.22 -12.27 10.33
C PRO A 352 16.79 -10.86 10.11
N ALA A 353 17.96 -10.57 10.71
CA ALA A 353 18.66 -9.34 10.41
C ALA A 353 19.03 -9.36 8.92
N LEU A 354 18.57 -8.36 8.16
CA LEU A 354 19.08 -8.12 6.81
C LEU A 354 20.59 -7.91 6.96
N ARG A 355 21.39 -8.90 6.56
CA ARG A 355 22.85 -8.78 6.60
C ARG A 355 23.20 -7.56 5.74
N ASN A 356 23.98 -6.64 6.29
CA ASN A 356 24.62 -5.58 5.51
C ASN A 356 25.64 -6.22 4.57
N THR A 357 25.19 -6.82 3.48
CA THR A 357 26.06 -7.05 2.33
C THR A 357 26.12 -5.71 1.59
N THR A 358 27.13 -4.92 1.93
CA THR A 358 27.81 -4.05 0.98
C THR A 358 28.51 -4.95 -0.04
N ALA A 359 27.74 -5.65 -0.86
CA ALA A 359 28.26 -6.18 -2.10
C ALA A 359 27.87 -5.15 -3.14
N GLU A 360 28.76 -4.18 -3.36
CA GLU A 360 28.87 -3.55 -4.67
C GLU A 360 28.92 -4.71 -5.67
N HIS A 361 27.85 -4.91 -6.43
CA HIS A 361 27.96 -5.73 -7.62
C HIS A 361 28.77 -4.87 -8.59
N GLU A 362 30.09 -5.04 -8.55
CA GLU A 362 30.91 -4.81 -9.73
C GLU A 362 30.29 -5.66 -10.83
N TYR A 363 29.64 -5.00 -11.78
CA TYR A 363 29.27 -5.63 -13.03
C TYR A 363 30.57 -6.02 -13.71
N GLU A 364 31.01 -7.26 -13.54
CA GLU A 364 32.04 -7.85 -14.39
C GLU A 364 31.45 -7.91 -15.80
N GLU A 365 31.94 -7.04 -16.70
CA GLU A 365 31.63 -7.10 -18.11
C GLU A 365 32.05 -8.47 -18.64
N VAL A 366 31.08 -9.37 -18.83
CA VAL A 366 31.28 -10.60 -19.58
C VAL A 366 31.55 -10.18 -21.03
N PRO A 367 32.74 -10.44 -21.60
CA PRO A 367 33.03 -10.05 -22.97
C PRO A 367 32.09 -10.82 -23.90
N VAL A 368 31.18 -10.10 -24.56
CA VAL A 368 30.38 -10.66 -25.63
C VAL A 368 31.30 -10.83 -26.84
N ASN A 369 31.76 -12.05 -27.07
CA ASN A 369 32.53 -12.40 -28.25
C ASN A 369 31.56 -12.45 -29.45
N VAL A 370 31.42 -11.32 -30.14
CA VAL A 370 30.62 -11.21 -31.37
C VAL A 370 31.44 -11.78 -32.53
N PRO A 371 30.99 -12.86 -33.22
CA PRO A 371 31.70 -13.38 -34.37
C PRO A 371 31.67 -12.37 -35.53
N GLU A 372 32.84 -12.09 -36.12
CA GLU A 372 32.97 -11.25 -37.31
C GLU A 372 32.10 -11.78 -38.47
N ILE A 373 31.18 -10.95 -38.94
CA ILE A 373 30.40 -11.23 -40.15
C ILE A 373 31.31 -10.95 -41.36
N GLN A 374 31.71 -12.01 -42.06
CA GLN A 374 32.42 -11.90 -43.34
C GLN A 374 31.54 -11.16 -44.36
N GLN A 375 32.02 -10.00 -44.80
CA GLN A 375 31.41 -9.24 -45.88
C GLN A 375 31.58 -9.98 -47.21
N HIS A 376 30.50 -10.54 -47.76
CA HIS A 376 30.48 -10.99 -49.15
C HIS A 376 30.23 -9.80 -50.09
N HIS A 377 31.23 -9.53 -50.92
CA HIS A 377 31.18 -8.62 -52.06
C HIS A 377 30.08 -9.04 -53.05
N ILE A 378 29.20 -8.10 -53.39
CA ILE A 378 28.32 -8.19 -54.56
C ILE A 378 29.05 -7.46 -55.71
N PRO A 379 29.32 -8.12 -56.86
CA PRO A 379 29.92 -7.45 -58.00
C PRO A 379 28.90 -6.54 -58.71
N ARG A 380 29.43 -5.46 -59.31
CA ARG A 380 28.69 -4.37 -59.97
C ARG A 380 27.76 -4.80 -61.09
#